data_AF-A0A963SLM9-F1
#
_entry.id   AF-A0A963SLM9-F1
#
_cell.length_a   1.000
_cell.length_b   1.000
_cell.length_c   1.000
_cell.angle_alpha   90.00
_cell.angle_beta   90.00
_cell.angle_gamma   90.00
#
_symmetry.space_group_name_H-M   'P 1'
#
loop_
_entity.id
_entity.type
_entity.pdbx_description
1 polymer ?
#
loop_
_entity_poly.entity_id
_entity_poly.type
_entity_poly.pdbx_seq_one_letter_code
_entity_poly.pdbx_strand_id
1 'polypeptide(L)'
;GQMPLHMRLPKRGFNNPFGKDYAEVNLGMVQKFIDAKKLDAKKDIDHAALKAAGLARGGKDGVRLLGKGELKAKAKFIVAGASKGAIEAVEKAGGSVEVIAKGAPEHEKKAARAEANKAKKAK
;
A
#
# COMPACT_ATOMS: atom_id res chain seq x y z
N GLY A 1 -10.54 3.76 47.13
CA GLY A 1 -10.98 4.09 45.76
C GLY A 1 -10.59 2.97 44.82
N GLN A 2 -11.44 2.63 43.86
CA GLN A 2 -11.18 1.53 42.93
C GLN A 2 -9.96 1.85 42.05
N MET A 3 -8.96 0.96 41.99
CA MET A 3 -7.82 1.13 41.07
C MET A 3 -8.30 1.17 39.60
N PRO A 4 -7.80 2.13 38.79
CA PRO A 4 -8.12 2.22 37.37
C PRO A 4 -7.73 0.96 36.59
N LEU A 5 -8.54 0.59 35.58
CA LEU A 5 -8.41 -0.67 34.84
C LEU A 5 -7.03 -0.83 34.16
N HIS A 6 -6.44 0.26 33.65
CA HIS A 6 -5.14 0.26 32.98
C HIS A 6 -3.95 0.05 33.93
N MET A 7 -4.15 0.17 35.25
CA MET A 7 -3.14 -0.14 36.27
C MET A 7 -3.32 -1.56 36.83
N ARG A 8 -4.49 -2.17 36.64
CA ARG A 8 -4.81 -3.54 37.09
C ARG A 8 -4.38 -4.59 36.09
N LEU A 9 -4.46 -4.30 34.79
CA LEU A 9 -4.04 -5.22 33.75
C LEU A 9 -2.53 -5.07 33.47
N PRO A 10 -1.80 -6.17 33.24
CA PRO A 10 -0.40 -6.10 32.87
C PRO A 10 -0.24 -5.47 31.48
N LYS A 11 0.89 -4.78 31.27
CA LYS A 11 1.27 -4.28 29.93
C LYS A 11 1.45 -5.48 29.00
N ARG A 12 0.69 -5.51 27.90
CA ARG A 12 0.74 -6.62 26.93
C ARG A 12 1.52 -6.19 25.69
N GLY A 13 2.63 -6.91 25.42
CA GLY A 13 3.44 -6.72 24.22
C GLY A 13 4.12 -5.35 24.14
N PHE A 14 4.39 -4.92 22.91
CA PHE A 14 4.94 -3.60 22.59
C PHE A 14 4.25 -3.06 21.33
N ASN A 15 4.21 -1.73 21.17
CA ASN A 15 3.74 -1.11 19.93
C ASN A 15 4.92 -1.01 18.95
N ASN A 16 4.77 -1.49 17.71
CA ASN A 16 5.84 -1.47 16.71
C ASN A 16 5.93 -0.11 16.00
N PRO A 17 6.99 0.70 16.21
CA PRO A 17 7.13 2.00 15.58
C PRO A 17 7.57 1.93 14.10
N PHE A 18 8.03 0.78 13.63
CA PHE A 18 8.47 0.55 12.23
C PHE A 18 7.42 -0.16 11.39
N GLY A 19 6.17 -0.22 11.89
CA GLY A 19 5.04 -0.73 11.11
C GLY A 19 4.88 0.09 9.84
N LYS A 20 4.77 -0.61 8.70
CA LYS A 20 4.53 0.04 7.40
C LYS A 20 3.04 0.16 7.15
N ASP A 21 2.62 1.35 6.74
CA ASP A 21 1.23 1.66 6.44
C ASP A 21 1.00 1.54 4.94
N TYR A 22 0.43 0.40 4.54
CA TYR A 22 -0.03 0.17 3.18
C TYR A 22 -1.52 0.49 3.05
N ALA A 23 -1.91 1.10 1.93
CA ALA A 23 -3.32 1.22 1.57
C ALA A 23 -3.82 -0.14 1.02
N GLU A 24 -4.83 -0.70 1.64
CA GLU A 24 -5.44 -1.96 1.20
C GLU A 24 -6.43 -1.72 0.08
N VAL A 25 -6.27 -2.42 -1.05
CA VAL A 25 -7.16 -2.33 -2.20
C VAL A 25 -7.64 -3.73 -2.58
N ASN A 26 -8.96 -3.90 -2.61
CA ASN A 26 -9.60 -5.18 -2.93
C ASN A 26 -10.04 -5.23 -4.39
N LEU A 27 -9.83 -6.38 -5.04
CA LEU A 27 -10.21 -6.63 -6.43
C LEU A 27 -11.69 -6.32 -6.74
N GLY A 28 -12.61 -6.73 -5.87
CA GLY A 28 -14.04 -6.46 -6.08
C GLY A 28 -14.40 -4.97 -6.03
N MET A 29 -13.62 -4.15 -5.30
CA MET A 29 -13.81 -2.70 -5.35
C MET A 29 -13.22 -2.11 -6.63
N VAL A 30 -12.08 -2.62 -7.11
CA VAL A 30 -11.52 -2.19 -8.39
C VAL A 30 -12.53 -2.44 -9.52
N GLN A 31 -13.17 -3.60 -9.55
CA GLN A 31 -14.20 -3.91 -10.54
C GLN A 31 -15.36 -2.90 -10.51
N LYS A 32 -15.90 -2.58 -9.33
CA LYS A 32 -16.98 -1.58 -9.18
C LYS A 32 -16.57 -0.20 -9.69
N PHE A 33 -15.30 0.18 -9.52
CA PHE A 33 -14.80 1.48 -9.99
C PHE A 33 -14.54 1.50 -11.50
N ILE A 34 -14.20 0.34 -12.10
CA ILE A 34 -14.15 0.16 -13.55
C ILE A 34 -15.57 0.27 -14.13
N ASP A 35 -16.54 -0.42 -13.53
CA ASP A 35 -17.95 -0.38 -13.97
C ASP A 35 -18.54 1.04 -13.82
N ALA A 36 -18.15 1.76 -12.77
CA ALA A 36 -18.53 3.16 -12.54
C ALA A 36 -17.76 4.17 -13.41
N LYS A 37 -16.90 3.71 -14.35
CA LYS A 37 -16.03 4.54 -15.20
C LYS A 37 -15.12 5.53 -14.45
N LYS A 38 -14.89 5.28 -13.16
CA LYS A 38 -13.97 6.08 -12.33
C LYS A 38 -12.52 5.61 -12.45
N LEU A 39 -12.31 4.40 -12.98
CA LEU A 39 -11.01 3.85 -13.30
C LEU A 39 -11.00 3.34 -14.75
N ASP A 40 -10.04 3.83 -15.54
CA ASP A 40 -9.80 3.33 -16.89
C ASP A 40 -9.00 2.02 -16.82
N ALA A 41 -9.64 0.88 -17.11
CA ALA A 41 -8.96 -0.42 -17.21
C ALA A 41 -7.92 -0.50 -18.35
N LYS A 42 -7.87 0.49 -19.23
CA LYS A 42 -6.89 0.59 -20.34
C LYS A 42 -5.57 1.23 -19.93
N LYS A 43 -5.51 1.86 -18.75
CA LYS A 43 -4.30 2.52 -18.24
C LYS A 43 -3.73 1.71 -17.07
N ASP A 44 -2.43 1.87 -16.84
CA ASP A 44 -1.75 1.26 -15.71
C ASP A 44 -2.37 1.75 -14.40
N ILE A 45 -2.89 0.82 -13.59
CA ILE A 45 -3.48 1.10 -12.30
C ILE A 45 -2.34 1.24 -11.28
N ASP A 46 -1.77 2.44 -11.25
CA ASP A 46 -0.71 2.86 -10.33
C ASP A 46 -1.28 3.49 -9.04
N HIS A 47 -0.43 3.65 -8.03
CA HIS A 47 -0.77 4.26 -6.74
C HIS A 47 -1.42 5.65 -6.90
N ALA A 48 -0.94 6.46 -7.85
CA ALA A 48 -1.52 7.77 -8.14
C ALA A 48 -2.95 7.67 -8.71
N ALA A 49 -3.20 6.70 -9.59
CA ALA A 49 -4.51 6.47 -10.19
C ALA A 49 -5.52 5.95 -9.15
N LEU A 50 -5.09 5.03 -8.29
CA LEU A 50 -5.92 4.49 -7.19
C LEU A 50 -6.24 5.54 -6.13
N LYS A 51 -5.33 6.47 -5.87
CA LYS A 51 -5.54 7.60 -4.96
C LYS A 51 -6.47 8.65 -5.58
N ALA A 52 -6.31 8.96 -6.87
CA ALA A 52 -7.17 9.89 -7.60
C ALA A 52 -8.61 9.37 -7.72
N ALA A 53 -8.78 8.05 -7.90
CA ALA A 53 -10.08 7.40 -7.86
C ALA A 53 -10.69 7.34 -6.44
N GLY A 54 -9.94 7.69 -5.39
CA GLY A 54 -10.38 7.63 -4.00
C GLY A 54 -10.44 6.21 -3.42
N LEU A 55 -9.88 5.22 -4.12
CA LEU A 55 -9.87 3.82 -3.70
C LEU A 55 -8.77 3.54 -2.67
N ALA A 56 -7.65 4.25 -2.76
CA ALA A 56 -6.57 4.22 -1.78
C ALA A 56 -6.55 5.52 -0.98
N ARG A 57 -7.16 5.52 0.21
CA ARG A 57 -7.13 6.66 1.15
C ARG A 57 -5.98 6.43 2.15
N GLY A 58 -4.78 6.89 1.80
CA GLY A 58 -3.57 6.72 2.62
C GLY A 58 -2.49 5.90 1.92
N GLY A 59 -1.64 5.21 2.68
CA GLY A 59 -0.57 4.37 2.15
C GLY A 59 0.75 5.11 1.97
N LYS A 60 1.38 5.55 3.08
CA LYS A 60 2.71 6.18 3.04
C LYS A 60 3.76 5.25 2.42
N ASP A 61 3.56 3.94 2.59
CA ASP A 61 4.46 2.89 2.08
C ASP A 61 3.95 2.24 0.78
N GLY A 62 2.82 2.69 0.23
CA GLY A 62 2.27 2.22 -1.05
C GLY A 62 0.90 1.54 -0.94
N VAL A 63 0.50 0.82 -2.00
CA VAL A 63 -0.76 0.05 -2.07
C VAL A 63 -0.47 -1.45 -2.00
N ARG A 64 -1.31 -2.17 -1.24
CA ARG A 64 -1.33 -3.64 -1.20
C ARG A 64 -2.63 -4.17 -1.80
N LEU A 65 -2.48 -5.04 -2.80
CA LEU A 65 -3.58 -5.67 -3.53
C LEU A 65 -4.05 -6.94 -2.80
N LEU A 66 -5.35 -7.03 -2.54
CA LEU A 66 -6.00 -8.13 -1.82
C LEU A 66 -7.08 -8.80 -2.66
N GLY A 67 -7.11 -10.14 -2.60
CA GLY A 67 -7.97 -11.00 -3.39
C GLY A 67 -9.39 -11.17 -2.83
N LYS A 68 -10.04 -10.09 -2.41
CA LYS A 68 -11.44 -10.13 -1.96
C LYS A 68 -12.38 -9.64 -3.06
N GLY A 69 -13.15 -10.57 -3.63
CA GLY A 69 -14.09 -10.35 -4.74
C GLY A 69 -13.52 -10.74 -6.11
N GLU A 70 -14.38 -10.71 -7.12
CA GLU A 70 -14.04 -11.08 -8.50
C GLU A 70 -13.58 -9.87 -9.32
N LEU A 71 -12.58 -10.09 -10.17
CA LEU A 71 -12.13 -9.13 -11.18
C LEU A 71 -12.32 -9.78 -12.56
N LYS A 72 -13.08 -9.13 -13.44
CA LYS A 72 -13.37 -9.60 -14.80
C LYS A 72 -12.69 -8.76 -15.87
N ALA A 73 -12.23 -7.57 -15.50
CA ALA A 73 -11.55 -6.65 -16.40
C ALA A 73 -10.06 -7.00 -16.55
N LYS A 74 -9.53 -6.91 -17.77
CA LYS A 74 -8.08 -6.93 -17.98
C LYS A 74 -7.50 -5.62 -17.46
N ALA A 75 -6.63 -5.69 -16.45
CA ALA A 75 -5.98 -4.52 -15.89
C ALA A 75 -4.51 -4.83 -15.56
N LYS A 76 -3.65 -3.85 -15.80
CA LYS A 76 -2.25 -3.88 -15.38
C LYS A 76 -2.15 -3.12 -14.05
N PHE A 77 -1.70 -3.79 -13.00
CA PHE A 77 -1.54 -3.20 -11.67
C PHE A 77 -0.08 -2.99 -11.35
N ILE A 78 0.26 -1.78 -10.90
CA ILE A 78 1.59 -1.44 -10.41
C ILE A 78 1.46 -1.12 -8.92
N VAL A 79 1.89 -2.05 -8.05
CA VAL A 79 1.62 -1.97 -6.60
C VAL A 79 2.85 -2.33 -5.75
N ALA A 80 2.85 -1.94 -4.47
CA ALA A 80 3.95 -2.24 -3.55
C ALA A 80 3.93 -3.69 -3.03
N GLY A 81 2.79 -4.39 -3.18
CA GLY A 81 2.66 -5.81 -2.91
C GLY A 81 1.27 -6.34 -3.25
N ALA A 82 1.16 -7.64 -3.49
CA ALA A 82 -0.10 -8.33 -3.75
C ALA A 82 -0.20 -9.63 -2.94
N SER A 83 -1.41 -10.06 -2.58
CA SER A 83 -1.63 -11.38 -1.99
C SER A 83 -1.61 -12.48 -3.06
N LYS A 84 -1.27 -13.72 -2.66
CA LYS A 84 -1.25 -14.87 -3.59
C LYS A 84 -2.59 -15.04 -4.33
N GLY A 85 -3.70 -15.01 -3.59
CA GLY A 85 -5.04 -15.08 -4.17
C GLY A 85 -5.41 -13.87 -5.05
N ALA A 86 -4.77 -12.70 -4.85
CA ALA A 86 -4.97 -11.57 -5.75
C ALA A 86 -4.24 -11.76 -7.08
N ILE A 87 -3.00 -12.26 -7.03
CA ILE A 87 -2.18 -12.54 -8.23
C ILE A 87 -2.91 -13.56 -9.11
N GLU A 88 -3.33 -14.68 -8.53
CA GLU A 88 -4.05 -15.74 -9.26
C GLU A 88 -5.35 -15.23 -9.89
N ALA A 89 -6.11 -14.39 -9.17
CA ALA A 89 -7.35 -13.83 -9.68
C ALA A 89 -7.11 -12.82 -10.82
N VAL A 90 -6.04 -12.03 -10.76
CA VAL A 90 -5.65 -11.08 -11.81
C VAL A 90 -5.12 -11.81 -13.04
N GLU A 91 -4.31 -12.85 -12.87
CA GLU A 91 -3.82 -13.70 -13.96
C GLU A 91 -4.98 -14.43 -14.67
N LYS A 92 -5.95 -14.96 -13.92
CA LYS A 92 -7.18 -15.55 -14.49
C LYS A 92 -8.00 -14.54 -15.30
N ALA A 93 -8.01 -13.27 -14.89
CA ALA A 93 -8.65 -12.20 -15.64
C ALA A 93 -7.83 -11.72 -16.86
N GLY A 94 -6.62 -12.25 -17.06
CA GLY A 94 -5.70 -11.87 -18.14
C GLY A 94 -5.02 -10.52 -17.93
N GLY A 95 -4.91 -10.07 -16.67
CA GLY A 95 -4.16 -8.88 -16.27
C GLY A 95 -2.72 -9.20 -15.84
N SER A 96 -1.95 -8.18 -15.49
CA SER A 96 -0.59 -8.32 -14.97
C SER A 96 -0.40 -7.54 -13.67
N VAL A 97 0.41 -8.08 -12.76
CA VAL A 97 0.76 -7.43 -11.49
C VAL A 97 2.27 -7.18 -11.46
N GLU A 98 2.66 -5.93 -11.59
CA GLU A 98 4.03 -5.46 -11.38
C GLU A 98 4.17 -5.00 -9.93
N VAL A 99 5.00 -5.71 -9.17
CA VAL A 99 5.33 -5.32 -7.80
C VAL A 99 6.54 -4.41 -7.82
N ILE A 100 6.36 -3.11 -7.55
CA ILE A 100 7.50 -2.20 -7.42
C ILE A 100 8.31 -2.62 -6.19
N ALA A 101 9.53 -3.09 -6.42
CA ALA A 101 10.45 -3.43 -5.35
C ALA A 101 10.77 -2.19 -4.51
N LYS A 102 10.78 -2.40 -3.19
CA LYS A 102 10.93 -1.39 -2.13
C LYS A 102 11.86 -0.23 -2.51
N GLY A 103 11.35 1.00 -2.44
CA GLY A 103 12.21 2.16 -2.26
C GLY A 103 13.08 1.99 -1.02
N ALA A 104 14.35 2.37 -1.13
CA ALA A 104 15.41 2.21 -0.13
C ALA A 104 14.92 2.40 1.32
N PRO A 105 15.37 1.56 2.26
CA PRO A 105 14.97 1.63 3.65
C PRO A 105 15.26 3.02 4.24
N GLU A 106 14.39 3.46 5.15
CA GLU A 106 14.39 4.84 5.66
C GLU A 106 15.72 5.27 6.30
N HIS A 107 16.53 4.31 6.77
CA HIS A 107 17.87 4.57 7.29
C HIS A 107 18.85 5.07 6.22
N GLU A 108 18.79 4.52 5.00
CA GLU A 108 19.62 5.00 3.87
C GLU A 108 19.16 6.39 3.42
N LYS A 109 17.86 6.66 3.43
CA LYS A 109 17.32 7.99 3.12
C LYS A 109 17.71 9.03 4.17
N LYS A 110 17.72 8.66 5.47
CA LYS A 110 18.21 9.53 6.56
C LYS A 110 19.72 9.73 6.49
N ALA A 111 20.49 8.68 6.19
CA ALA A 111 21.94 8.79 5.99
C ALA A 111 22.26 9.72 4.81
N ALA A 112 21.63 9.53 3.66
CA ALA A 112 21.80 10.39 2.49
C ALA A 112 21.41 11.86 2.77
N ARG A 113 20.33 12.09 3.54
CA ARG A 113 19.93 13.45 3.93
C ARG A 113 20.89 14.07 4.95
N ALA A 114 21.43 13.28 5.87
CA ALA A 114 22.44 13.71 6.83
C ALA A 114 23.75 14.07 6.12
N GLU A 115 24.21 13.26 5.17
CA GLU A 115 25.38 13.54 4.34
C GLU A 115 25.18 14.79 3.47
N ALA A 116 24.02 14.92 2.81
CA ALA A 116 23.70 16.11 2.02
C ALA A 116 23.68 17.39 2.87
N ASN A 117 23.15 17.32 4.10
CA ASN A 117 23.14 18.46 5.01
C ASN A 117 24.55 18.77 5.55
N LYS A 118 25.37 17.75 5.81
CA LYS A 118 26.77 17.92 6.24
C LYS A 118 27.61 18.56 5.13
N ALA A 119 27.45 18.11 3.89
CA ALA A 119 28.13 18.69 2.72
C ALA A 119 27.72 20.14 2.44
N LYS A 120 26.44 20.49 2.63
CA LYS A 120 25.95 21.88 2.53
C LYS A 120 26.46 22.80 3.63
N LYS A 121 26.80 22.27 4.81
CA LYS A 121 27.34 23.04 5.94
C LYS A 121 28.86 23.22 5.87
N ALA A 122 29.54 22.37 5.10
CA ALA A 122 30.99 22.42 4.88
C ALA A 122 31.39 23.27 3.64
N LYS A 123 30.41 23.79 2.91
CA LYS A 123 30.57 24.70 1.77
C LYS A 123 30.04 26.07 2.14
#